data_AF-A0A7S3FQR7-F1
#
_entry.id   AF-A0A7S3FQR7-F1
#
_cell.length_a   1.000
_cell.length_b   1.000
_cell.length_c   1.000
_cell.angle_alpha   90.00
_cell.angle_beta   90.00
_cell.angle_gamma   90.00
#
_symmetry.space_group_name_H-M   'P 1'
#
loop_
_entity.id
_entity.type
_entity.pdbx_description
1 polymer ?
#
loop_
_entity_poly.entity_id
_entity_poly.type
_entity_poly.pdbx_seq_one_letter_code
_entity_poly.pdbx_strand_id
1 'polypeptide(L)'
;QSGAQGGSGRARERSGRRSLRVMATMLGASGAFKVLFVYTVIIFISYQSWHSLPEPLGPSAQPGLFSEHRAMAVVRKLADDIGGRQVGTNGVREAGRYLLSELEDIRAVAEAERPDLDVEIDVQTTSGAYHLELFLTPFYLTYDNLENVILRIRPRNATTNAALLVNAHFDSAIASPGAADCAACTAIAVEVARAIVS
;
A
#
# COMPACT_ATOMS: atom_id res chain seq x y z
N GLN A 1 -10.41 78.24 30.40
CA GLN A 1 -9.16 77.48 30.14
C GLN A 1 -9.43 76.55 28.97
N SER A 2 -8.84 76.86 27.82
CA SER A 2 -8.83 76.02 26.62
C SER A 2 -7.55 75.18 26.66
N GLY A 3 -7.61 73.88 26.34
CA GLY A 3 -6.40 73.05 26.38
C GLY A 3 -6.60 71.61 25.89
N ALA A 4 -6.45 71.44 24.58
CA ALA A 4 -5.77 70.31 23.91
C ALA A 4 -6.07 68.86 24.34
N GLN A 5 -6.99 68.19 23.63
CA GLN A 5 -6.90 66.73 23.35
C GLN A 5 -7.47 66.41 21.96
N GLY A 6 -6.64 66.52 20.91
CA GLY A 6 -7.06 66.23 19.53
C GLY A 6 -6.03 65.52 18.64
N GLY A 7 -4.86 65.15 19.18
CA GLY A 7 -3.72 64.66 18.35
C GLY A 7 -3.50 63.14 18.30
N SER A 8 -3.97 62.38 19.30
CA SER A 8 -3.53 60.98 19.49
C SER A 8 -4.28 59.96 18.61
N GLY A 9 -5.59 60.15 18.40
CA GLY A 9 -6.42 59.20 17.63
C GLY A 9 -6.05 59.13 16.14
N ARG A 10 -5.83 60.28 15.50
CA ARG A 10 -5.50 60.36 14.05
C ARG A 10 -4.14 59.78 13.69
N ALA A 11 -3.16 59.80 14.61
CA ALA A 11 -1.83 59.23 14.36
C ALA A 11 -1.84 57.69 14.45
N ARG A 12 -2.57 57.13 15.43
CA ARG A 12 -2.75 55.68 15.59
C ARG A 12 -3.54 55.05 14.44
N GLU A 13 -4.59 55.73 13.97
CA GLU A 13 -5.42 55.26 12.85
C GLU A 13 -4.68 55.30 11.50
N ARG A 14 -3.81 56.31 11.30
CA ARG A 14 -2.92 56.39 10.13
C ARG A 14 -1.80 55.34 10.16
N SER A 15 -1.30 55.01 11.35
CA SER A 15 -0.29 53.96 11.54
C SER A 15 -0.86 52.56 11.25
N GLY A 16 -2.06 52.26 11.76
CA GLY A 16 -2.77 51.01 11.47
C GLY A 16 -3.11 50.82 9.99
N ARG A 17 -3.58 51.88 9.31
CA ARG A 17 -3.82 51.86 7.85
C ARG A 17 -2.54 51.72 7.01
N ARG A 18 -1.39 52.20 7.50
CA ARG A 18 -0.08 51.96 6.85
C ARG A 18 0.39 50.53 7.03
N SER A 19 0.26 49.96 8.23
CA SER A 19 0.62 48.56 8.51
C SER A 19 -0.21 47.56 7.69
N LEU A 20 -1.52 47.76 7.59
CA LEU A 20 -2.41 46.95 6.73
C LEU A 20 -2.10 47.10 5.24
N ARG A 21 -1.73 48.30 4.77
CA ARG A 21 -1.29 48.50 3.38
C ARG A 21 0.06 47.85 3.09
N VAL A 22 0.99 47.84 4.05
CA VAL A 22 2.31 47.19 3.92
C VAL A 22 2.17 45.66 3.89
N MET A 23 1.30 45.07 4.72
CA MET A 23 0.99 43.64 4.61
C MET A 23 0.27 43.29 3.30
N ALA A 24 -0.66 44.14 2.84
CA ALA A 24 -1.33 43.97 1.54
C ALA A 24 -0.39 44.17 0.34
N THR A 25 0.71 44.95 0.48
CA THR A 25 1.73 45.10 -0.58
C THR A 25 2.79 44.00 -0.54
N MET A 26 3.04 43.36 0.60
CA MET A 26 3.89 42.16 0.67
C MET A 26 3.22 40.91 0.07
N LEU A 27 1.89 40.87 0.06
CA LEU A 27 1.08 39.99 -0.82
C LEU A 27 0.68 40.71 -2.12
N GLY A 28 1.58 41.50 -2.71
CA GLY A 28 1.37 42.02 -4.07
C GLY A 28 1.22 40.88 -5.09
N ALA A 29 0.70 41.16 -6.28
CA ALA A 29 0.51 40.19 -7.36
C ALA A 29 1.76 39.31 -7.65
N SER A 30 2.97 39.83 -7.36
CA SER A 30 4.23 39.10 -7.44
C SER A 30 4.41 38.00 -6.38
N GLY A 31 3.90 38.18 -5.17
CA GLY A 31 3.89 37.16 -4.11
C GLY A 31 2.89 36.04 -4.43
N ALA A 32 1.69 36.40 -4.86
CA ALA A 32 0.68 35.44 -5.32
C ALA A 32 1.17 34.64 -6.54
N PHE A 33 1.84 35.29 -7.50
CA PHE A 33 2.45 34.63 -8.65
C PHE A 33 3.55 33.64 -8.25
N LYS A 34 4.43 34.00 -7.30
CA LYS A 34 5.47 33.09 -6.79
C LYS A 34 4.88 31.87 -6.11
N VAL A 35 3.85 32.06 -5.29
CA VAL A 35 3.15 30.95 -4.62
C VAL A 35 2.50 30.05 -5.68
N LEU A 36 1.73 30.61 -6.61
CA LEU A 36 1.10 29.84 -7.69
C LEU A 36 2.13 29.09 -8.54
N PHE A 37 3.24 29.74 -8.90
CA PHE A 37 4.32 29.12 -9.65
C PHE A 37 4.92 27.94 -8.91
N VAL A 38 5.24 28.09 -7.62
CA VAL A 38 5.77 27.00 -6.78
C VAL A 38 4.77 25.84 -6.69
N TYR A 39 3.49 26.11 -6.42
CA TYR A 39 2.47 25.06 -6.39
C TYR A 39 2.30 24.37 -7.74
N THR A 40 2.35 25.12 -8.85
CA THR A 40 2.26 24.56 -10.20
C THR A 40 3.45 23.65 -10.49
N VAL A 41 4.66 24.06 -10.12
CA VAL A 41 5.88 23.25 -10.28
C VAL A 41 5.80 22.00 -9.41
N ILE A 42 5.37 22.10 -8.15
CA ILE A 42 5.18 20.94 -7.27
C ILE A 42 4.15 19.97 -7.85
N ILE A 43 2.98 20.47 -8.29
CA ILE A 43 1.94 19.63 -8.90
C ILE A 43 2.48 18.98 -10.18
N PHE A 44 3.20 19.71 -11.02
CA PHE A 44 3.79 19.18 -12.25
C PHE A 44 4.80 18.07 -11.93
N ILE A 45 5.73 18.29 -11.00
CA ILE A 45 6.72 17.29 -10.59
C ILE A 45 6.02 16.08 -9.99
N SER A 46 5.05 16.28 -9.08
CA SER A 46 4.28 15.19 -8.48
C SER A 46 3.52 14.40 -9.54
N TYR A 47 2.89 15.06 -10.51
CA TYR A 47 2.19 14.42 -11.62
C TYR A 47 3.17 13.60 -12.49
N GLN A 48 4.30 14.20 -12.91
CA GLN A 48 5.31 13.48 -13.69
C GLN A 48 5.87 12.29 -12.90
N SER A 49 6.18 12.47 -11.62
CA SER A 49 6.68 11.40 -10.76
C SER A 49 5.65 10.29 -10.55
N TRP A 50 4.36 10.61 -10.49
CA TRP A 50 3.29 9.64 -10.30
C TRP A 50 2.98 8.84 -11.57
N HIS A 51 3.16 9.46 -12.74
CA HIS A 51 2.81 8.87 -14.03
C HIS A 51 4.01 8.33 -14.84
N SER A 52 5.24 8.60 -14.41
CA SER A 52 6.46 8.03 -14.99
C SER A 52 6.75 6.67 -14.35
N LEU A 53 5.85 5.70 -14.55
CA LEU A 53 6.05 4.32 -14.11
C LEU A 53 6.79 3.52 -15.20
N PRO A 54 7.60 2.51 -14.83
CA PRO A 54 8.16 1.57 -15.79
C PRO A 54 7.06 0.91 -16.65
N GLU A 55 7.39 0.56 -17.89
CA GLU A 55 6.44 -0.21 -18.71
C GLU A 55 6.21 -1.59 -18.08
N PRO A 56 4.95 -2.03 -17.94
CA PRO A 56 4.63 -3.31 -17.33
C PRO A 56 5.11 -4.45 -18.22
N LEU A 57 5.82 -5.40 -17.62
CA LEU A 57 6.27 -6.61 -18.30
C LEU A 57 5.09 -7.55 -18.59
N GLY A 58 5.14 -8.17 -19.77
CA GLY A 58 4.12 -9.11 -20.25
C GLY A 58 4.15 -10.47 -19.56
N PRO A 59 3.21 -11.38 -19.89
CA PRO A 59 3.14 -12.71 -19.30
C PRO A 59 4.37 -13.58 -19.66
N SER A 60 4.97 -13.35 -20.83
CA SER A 60 6.17 -14.03 -21.32
C SER A 60 7.48 -13.35 -20.87
N ALA A 61 7.42 -12.48 -19.86
CA ALA A 61 8.62 -11.90 -19.26
C ALA A 61 9.54 -12.99 -18.71
N GLN A 62 10.84 -12.73 -18.74
CA GLN A 62 11.84 -13.68 -18.26
C GLN A 62 11.50 -14.13 -16.81
N PRO A 63 11.62 -15.42 -16.49
CA PRO A 63 11.20 -15.98 -15.19
C PRO A 63 11.78 -15.24 -13.97
N GLY A 64 13.07 -14.84 -14.01
CA GLY A 64 13.73 -14.09 -12.93
C GLY A 64 13.37 -12.60 -12.83
N LEU A 65 12.45 -12.10 -13.65
CA LEU A 65 11.95 -10.73 -13.58
C LEU A 65 10.51 -10.71 -13.08
N PHE A 66 10.19 -9.72 -12.24
CA PHE A 66 8.82 -9.46 -11.81
C PHE A 66 7.95 -9.07 -12.99
N SER A 67 6.87 -9.81 -13.24
CA SER A 67 5.89 -9.49 -14.29
C SER A 67 4.61 -8.90 -13.71
N GLU A 68 4.32 -7.65 -14.04
CA GLU A 68 3.06 -7.00 -13.68
C GLU A 68 1.86 -7.74 -14.27
N HIS A 69 1.98 -8.33 -15.47
CA HIS A 69 0.89 -9.13 -16.05
C HIS A 69 0.60 -10.40 -15.25
N ARG A 70 1.64 -11.13 -14.80
CA ARG A 70 1.44 -12.33 -13.97
C ARG A 70 0.88 -11.96 -12.60
N ALA A 71 1.41 -10.92 -11.96
CA ALA A 71 0.85 -10.40 -10.71
C ALA A 71 -0.63 -9.98 -10.89
N MET A 72 -0.96 -9.25 -11.95
CA MET A 72 -2.35 -8.85 -12.22
C MET A 72 -3.29 -10.02 -12.50
N ALA A 73 -2.80 -11.16 -13.00
CA ALA A 73 -3.60 -12.37 -13.13
C ALA A 73 -4.03 -12.91 -11.76
N VAL A 74 -3.11 -12.94 -10.78
CA VAL A 74 -3.42 -13.31 -9.38
C VAL A 74 -4.41 -12.32 -8.77
N VAL A 75 -4.25 -11.01 -9.01
CA VAL A 75 -5.20 -9.98 -8.53
C VAL A 75 -6.61 -10.24 -9.04
N ARG A 76 -6.78 -10.45 -10.35
CA ARG A 76 -8.08 -10.75 -10.95
C ARG A 76 -8.65 -12.06 -10.43
N LYS A 77 -7.82 -13.08 -10.26
CA LYS A 77 -8.26 -14.37 -9.72
C LYS A 77 -8.83 -14.22 -8.31
N LEU A 78 -8.16 -13.46 -7.45
CA LEU A 78 -8.60 -13.22 -6.08
C LEU A 78 -9.79 -12.27 -5.97
N ALA A 79 -9.76 -11.15 -6.69
CA ALA A 79 -10.72 -10.06 -6.53
C ALA A 79 -11.98 -10.21 -7.39
N ASP A 80 -11.83 -10.69 -8.63
CA ASP A 80 -12.90 -10.75 -9.62
C ASP A 80 -13.50 -12.15 -9.71
N ASP A 81 -12.65 -13.18 -9.92
CA ASP A 81 -13.13 -14.55 -10.16
C ASP A 81 -13.63 -15.24 -8.89
N ILE A 82 -12.80 -15.23 -7.83
CA ILE A 82 -13.18 -15.78 -6.52
C ILE A 82 -14.11 -14.77 -5.83
N GLY A 83 -13.64 -13.54 -5.64
CA GLY A 83 -14.39 -12.47 -4.99
C GLY A 83 -14.83 -12.84 -3.57
N GLY A 84 -15.54 -11.93 -2.90
CA GLY A 84 -16.23 -12.22 -1.63
C GLY A 84 -15.37 -12.96 -0.59
N ARG A 85 -14.11 -12.54 -0.40
CA ARG A 85 -13.11 -13.21 0.46
C ARG A 85 -13.20 -12.77 1.92
N GLN A 86 -14.38 -12.38 2.38
CA GLN A 86 -14.57 -12.01 3.78
C GLN A 86 -14.37 -13.23 4.69
N VAL A 87 -13.84 -13.01 5.89
CA VAL A 87 -13.75 -14.06 6.91
C VAL A 87 -15.12 -14.72 7.13
N GLY A 88 -15.15 -16.05 7.16
CA GLY A 88 -16.38 -16.86 7.29
C GLY A 88 -17.05 -17.25 5.98
N THR A 89 -16.66 -16.68 4.84
CA THR A 89 -17.19 -17.05 3.52
C THR A 89 -16.51 -18.28 2.93
N ASN A 90 -17.05 -18.83 1.83
CA ASN A 90 -16.32 -19.81 1.01
C ASN A 90 -15.18 -19.15 0.21
N GLY A 91 -15.32 -17.87 -0.16
CA GLY A 91 -14.34 -17.15 -0.97
C GLY A 91 -12.96 -17.12 -0.33
N VAL A 92 -12.86 -16.90 0.99
CA VAL A 92 -11.56 -16.93 1.69
C VAL A 92 -10.90 -18.32 1.67
N ARG A 93 -11.69 -19.41 1.77
CA ARG A 93 -11.19 -20.79 1.64
C ARG A 93 -10.77 -21.14 0.23
N GLU A 94 -11.48 -20.61 -0.78
CA GLU A 94 -11.11 -20.77 -2.19
C GLU A 94 -9.83 -19.99 -2.51
N ALA A 95 -9.68 -18.78 -1.98
CA ALA A 95 -8.47 -17.99 -2.10
C ALA A 95 -7.25 -18.70 -1.48
N GLY A 96 -7.39 -19.26 -0.27
CA GLY A 96 -6.33 -20.04 0.37
C GLY A 96 -5.88 -21.24 -0.47
N ARG A 97 -6.83 -22.02 -1.01
CA ARG A 97 -6.52 -23.15 -1.90
C ARG A 97 -5.86 -22.73 -3.22
N TYR A 98 -6.32 -21.62 -3.80
CA TYR A 98 -5.71 -21.07 -5.01
C TYR A 98 -4.26 -20.61 -4.74
N LEU A 99 -4.03 -19.89 -3.66
CA LEU A 99 -2.68 -19.46 -3.30
C LEU A 99 -1.78 -20.65 -3.00
N LEU A 100 -2.28 -21.68 -2.31
CA LEU A 100 -1.53 -22.91 -2.10
C LEU A 100 -1.09 -23.54 -3.44
N SER A 101 -1.97 -23.57 -4.45
CA SER A 101 -1.57 -24.05 -5.78
C SER A 101 -0.50 -23.19 -6.45
N GLU A 102 -0.56 -21.86 -6.33
CA GLU A 102 0.50 -20.98 -6.84
C GLU A 102 1.84 -21.25 -6.14
N LEU A 103 1.82 -21.50 -4.83
CA LEU A 103 3.02 -21.83 -4.06
C LEU A 103 3.60 -23.20 -4.44
N GLU A 104 2.76 -24.21 -4.67
CA GLU A 104 3.15 -25.54 -5.17
C GLU A 104 3.83 -25.43 -6.55
N ASP A 105 3.27 -24.61 -7.46
CA ASP A 105 3.88 -24.36 -8.78
C ASP A 105 5.26 -23.70 -8.65
N ILE A 106 5.39 -22.70 -7.76
CA ILE A 106 6.67 -22.04 -7.46
C ILE A 106 7.68 -23.04 -6.90
N ARG A 107 7.26 -23.91 -5.98
CA ARG A 107 8.12 -24.96 -5.43
C ARG A 107 8.58 -25.94 -6.51
N ALA A 108 7.68 -26.37 -7.40
CA ALA A 108 8.02 -27.28 -8.49
C ALA A 108 9.07 -26.68 -9.44
N VAL A 109 8.94 -25.39 -9.77
CA VAL A 109 9.96 -24.67 -10.56
C VAL A 109 11.30 -24.62 -9.81
N ALA A 110 11.28 -24.28 -8.52
CA ALA A 110 12.49 -24.23 -7.71
C ALA A 110 13.22 -25.58 -7.65
N GLU A 111 12.49 -26.68 -7.47
CA GLU A 111 13.06 -28.03 -7.43
C GLU A 111 13.67 -28.44 -8.79
N ALA A 112 13.12 -27.96 -9.91
CA ALA A 112 13.61 -28.25 -11.24
C ALA A 112 14.81 -27.37 -11.66
N GLU A 113 14.78 -26.08 -11.34
CA GLU A 113 15.71 -25.09 -11.91
C GLU A 113 16.76 -24.59 -10.90
N ARG A 114 16.48 -24.70 -9.59
CA ARG A 114 17.31 -24.14 -8.50
C ARG A 114 17.65 -25.18 -7.43
N PRO A 115 18.49 -26.19 -7.76
CA PRO A 115 18.88 -27.23 -6.80
C PRO A 115 19.68 -26.70 -5.60
N ASP A 116 20.19 -25.46 -5.68
CA ASP A 116 20.85 -24.74 -4.58
C ASP A 116 19.86 -24.25 -3.51
N LEU A 117 18.57 -24.20 -3.82
CA LEU A 117 17.49 -23.76 -2.92
C LEU A 117 16.74 -24.94 -2.30
N ASP A 118 16.15 -24.65 -1.15
CA ASP A 118 15.24 -25.48 -0.38
C ASP A 118 13.94 -24.67 -0.20
N VAL A 119 12.84 -25.20 -0.70
CA VAL A 119 11.54 -24.53 -0.73
C VAL A 119 10.52 -25.38 -0.01
N GLU A 120 9.95 -24.82 1.05
CA GLU A 120 8.98 -25.48 1.92
C GLU A 120 7.68 -24.70 1.97
N ILE A 121 6.57 -25.41 2.02
CA ILE A 121 5.23 -24.86 2.16
C ILE A 121 4.65 -25.34 3.48
N ASP A 122 4.07 -24.43 4.25
CA ASP A 122 3.36 -24.73 5.50
C ASP A 122 1.96 -24.10 5.48
N VAL A 123 0.98 -24.82 6.02
CA VAL A 123 -0.40 -24.35 6.15
C VAL A 123 -0.77 -24.34 7.62
N GLN A 124 -0.97 -23.15 8.17
CA GLN A 124 -1.25 -22.95 9.59
C GLN A 124 -2.70 -22.59 9.80
N THR A 125 -3.38 -23.32 10.68
CA THR A 125 -4.76 -23.02 11.08
C THR A 125 -4.75 -22.30 12.43
N THR A 126 -5.49 -21.20 12.53
CA THR A 126 -5.58 -20.40 13.76
C THR A 126 -7.00 -19.97 14.07
N SER A 127 -7.34 -19.90 15.35
CA SER A 127 -8.59 -19.37 15.87
C SER A 127 -8.29 -18.29 16.90
N GLY A 128 -9.12 -17.26 16.98
CA GLY A 128 -8.85 -16.13 17.85
C GLY A 128 -9.91 -15.04 17.78
N ALA A 129 -9.56 -13.90 18.38
CA ALA A 129 -10.40 -12.72 18.37
C ALA A 129 -9.53 -11.47 18.24
N TYR A 130 -9.95 -10.55 17.37
CA TYR A 130 -9.36 -9.23 17.26
C TYR A 130 -10.22 -8.20 17.97
N HIS A 131 -9.60 -7.41 18.85
CA HIS A 131 -10.24 -6.34 19.59
C HIS A 131 -10.14 -5.02 18.83
N LEU A 132 -11.29 -4.39 18.60
CA LEU A 132 -11.43 -3.06 18.01
C LEU A 132 -12.18 -2.16 18.98
N GLU A 133 -11.74 -0.91 19.11
CA GLU A 133 -12.54 0.12 19.76
C GLU A 133 -13.23 0.97 18.70
N LEU A 134 -14.57 0.91 18.65
CA LEU A 134 -15.38 1.74 17.78
C LEU A 134 -16.31 2.60 18.63
N PHE A 135 -16.21 3.93 18.50
CA PHE A 135 -17.01 4.88 19.29
C PHE A 135 -16.93 4.64 20.81
N LEU A 136 -15.72 4.41 21.35
CA LEU A 136 -15.49 4.08 22.77
C LEU A 136 -16.20 2.79 23.24
N THR A 137 -16.64 1.94 22.31
CA THR A 137 -17.27 0.65 22.60
C THR A 137 -16.36 -0.47 22.10
N PRO A 138 -16.02 -1.47 22.94
CA PRO A 138 -15.23 -2.61 22.51
C PRO A 138 -16.03 -3.50 21.58
N PHE A 139 -15.43 -3.88 20.46
CA PHE A 139 -15.98 -4.80 19.47
C PHE A 139 -14.96 -5.92 19.23
N TYR A 140 -15.40 -7.17 19.34
CA TYR A 140 -14.53 -8.34 19.14
C TYR A 140 -14.89 -9.05 17.85
N LEU A 141 -13.96 -9.08 16.90
CA LEU A 141 -14.06 -9.87 15.68
C LEU A 141 -13.45 -11.24 15.93
N THR A 142 -14.29 -12.23 16.17
CA THR A 142 -13.86 -13.62 16.35
C THR A 142 -13.68 -14.31 15.00
N TYR A 143 -12.68 -15.16 14.90
CA TYR A 143 -12.43 -16.00 13.74
C TYR A 143 -12.07 -17.41 14.23
N ASP A 144 -12.51 -18.40 13.47
CA ASP A 144 -12.31 -19.80 13.78
C ASP A 144 -11.76 -20.53 12.56
N ASN A 145 -10.71 -21.32 12.78
CA ASN A 145 -10.03 -22.13 11.76
C ASN A 145 -9.65 -21.33 10.51
N LEU A 146 -9.06 -20.15 10.71
CA LEU A 146 -8.52 -19.34 9.62
C LEU A 146 -7.19 -19.94 9.15
N GLU A 147 -7.06 -20.21 7.86
CA GLU A 147 -5.84 -20.74 7.27
C GLU A 147 -4.87 -19.62 6.90
N ASN A 148 -3.58 -19.85 7.13
CA ASN A 148 -2.47 -19.06 6.62
C ASN A 148 -1.60 -19.99 5.77
N VAL A 149 -1.20 -19.53 4.59
CA VAL A 149 -0.29 -20.25 3.69
C VAL A 149 1.07 -19.58 3.71
N ILE A 150 2.13 -20.36 3.91
CA ILE A 150 3.49 -19.86 4.10
C ILE A 150 4.40 -20.56 3.11
N LEU A 151 5.20 -19.78 2.39
CA LEU A 151 6.32 -20.27 1.59
C LEU A 151 7.63 -19.85 2.23
N ARG A 152 8.51 -20.80 2.48
CA ARG A 152 9.87 -20.55 2.95
C ARG A 152 10.87 -20.95 1.88
N ILE A 153 11.71 -20.01 1.47
CA ILE A 153 12.80 -20.22 0.51
C ILE A 153 14.13 -20.04 1.26
N ARG A 154 15.02 -21.03 1.20
CA ARG A 154 16.33 -21.00 1.87
C ARG A 154 17.43 -21.57 0.97
N PRO A 155 18.63 -20.99 0.91
CA PRO A 155 19.78 -21.67 0.33
C PRO A 155 20.12 -22.94 1.12
N ARG A 156 20.35 -24.08 0.46
CA ARG A 156 20.67 -25.36 1.15
C ARG A 156 21.88 -25.24 2.08
N ASN A 157 22.88 -24.47 1.66
CA ASN A 157 24.12 -24.26 2.39
C ASN A 157 24.10 -23.01 3.29
N ALA A 158 22.92 -22.45 3.62
CA ALA A 158 22.87 -21.28 4.49
C ALA A 158 23.39 -21.60 5.89
N THR A 159 24.32 -20.77 6.37
CA THR A 159 24.99 -20.89 7.69
C THR A 159 24.41 -19.95 8.74
N THR A 160 23.48 -19.07 8.34
CA THR A 160 22.82 -18.09 9.18
C THR A 160 21.33 -18.41 9.33
N ASN A 161 20.76 -17.99 10.45
CA ASN A 161 19.32 -18.05 10.73
C ASN A 161 18.62 -16.72 10.44
N ALA A 162 19.31 -15.75 9.82
CA ALA A 162 18.71 -14.49 9.41
C ALA A 162 17.64 -14.75 8.33
N ALA A 163 16.45 -14.19 8.54
CA ALA A 163 15.31 -14.33 7.63
C ALA A 163 14.62 -12.99 7.43
N LEU A 164 14.05 -12.79 6.24
CA LEU A 164 13.16 -11.68 5.93
C LEU A 164 11.74 -12.24 5.80
N LEU A 165 10.82 -11.70 6.59
CA LEU A 165 9.40 -12.02 6.47
C LEU A 165 8.72 -11.00 5.55
N VAL A 166 8.17 -11.48 4.44
CA VAL A 166 7.24 -10.72 3.58
C VAL A 166 5.85 -11.25 3.86
N ASN A 167 4.92 -10.36 4.23
CA ASN A 167 3.55 -10.70 4.58
C ASN A 167 2.57 -9.90 3.70
N ALA A 168 1.45 -10.53 3.38
CA ALA A 168 0.25 -9.92 2.85
C ALA A 168 -0.97 -10.68 3.39
N HIS A 169 -2.14 -10.06 3.35
CA HIS A 169 -3.41 -10.74 3.69
C HIS A 169 -4.25 -10.95 2.42
N PHE A 170 -4.94 -12.09 2.37
CA PHE A 170 -5.71 -12.52 1.20
C PHE A 170 -7.22 -12.60 1.46
N ASP A 171 -7.67 -12.25 2.66
CA ASP A 171 -9.07 -11.94 2.92
C ASP A 171 -9.43 -10.53 2.41
N SER A 172 -10.71 -10.18 2.45
CA SER A 172 -11.19 -8.86 2.03
C SER A 172 -12.18 -8.28 3.04
N ALA A 173 -12.23 -6.96 3.12
CA ALA A 173 -13.23 -6.25 3.92
C ALA A 173 -14.68 -6.57 3.48
N ILE A 174 -15.63 -6.36 4.39
CA ILE A 174 -17.06 -6.55 4.14
C ILE A 174 -17.49 -5.69 2.93
N ALA A 175 -18.22 -6.31 2.00
CA ALA A 175 -18.74 -5.67 0.79
C ALA A 175 -17.67 -5.05 -0.14
N SER A 176 -16.42 -5.52 -0.05
CA SER A 176 -15.33 -5.12 -0.95
C SER A 176 -14.75 -6.34 -1.69
N PRO A 177 -14.40 -6.22 -2.98
CA PRO A 177 -13.64 -7.25 -3.70
C PRO A 177 -12.17 -7.35 -3.19
N GLY A 178 -11.67 -6.29 -2.53
CA GLY A 178 -10.34 -6.27 -1.96
C GLY A 178 -9.20 -6.33 -2.99
N ALA A 179 -9.39 -5.72 -4.17
CA ALA A 179 -8.38 -5.73 -5.24
C ALA A 179 -7.09 -5.01 -4.81
N ALA A 180 -7.20 -3.77 -4.36
CA ALA A 180 -6.05 -3.03 -3.81
C ALA A 180 -5.71 -3.45 -2.36
N ASP A 181 -6.71 -3.89 -1.60
CA ASP A 181 -6.61 -4.22 -0.18
C ASP A 181 -7.17 -5.65 0.08
N CYS A 182 -6.36 -6.70 -0.03
CA CYS A 182 -4.95 -6.70 -0.45
C CYS A 182 -4.63 -7.83 -1.44
N ALA A 183 -5.51 -8.06 -2.43
CA ALA A 183 -5.18 -8.96 -3.54
C ALA A 183 -3.91 -8.51 -4.26
N ALA A 184 -3.72 -7.21 -4.47
CA ALA A 184 -2.52 -6.63 -5.10
C ALA A 184 -1.25 -6.97 -4.33
N CYS A 185 -1.23 -6.78 -3.01
CA CYS A 185 -0.03 -7.08 -2.22
C CYS A 185 0.23 -8.59 -2.08
N THR A 186 -0.83 -9.41 -2.01
CA THR A 186 -0.70 -10.87 -2.10
C THR A 186 -0.10 -11.31 -3.44
N ALA A 187 -0.60 -10.75 -4.55
CA ALA A 187 -0.10 -11.03 -5.89
C ALA A 187 1.36 -10.61 -6.07
N ILE A 188 1.76 -9.47 -5.50
CA ILE A 188 3.15 -9.02 -5.49
C ILE A 188 4.02 -10.03 -4.74
N ALA A 189 3.61 -10.51 -3.57
CA ALA A 189 4.37 -11.50 -2.81
C ALA A 189 4.56 -12.81 -3.59
N VAL A 190 3.51 -13.30 -4.26
CA VAL A 190 3.57 -14.51 -5.10
C VAL A 190 4.53 -14.31 -6.27
N GLU A 191 4.42 -13.20 -7.00
CA GLU A 191 5.27 -12.96 -8.17
C GLU A 191 6.73 -12.67 -7.80
N VAL A 192 6.99 -12.03 -6.66
CA VAL A 192 8.34 -11.89 -6.11
C VAL A 192 8.93 -13.26 -5.75
N ALA A 193 8.15 -14.13 -5.09
CA ALA A 193 8.60 -15.49 -4.80
C ALA A 193 8.93 -16.26 -6.07
N ARG A 194 8.08 -16.15 -7.10
CA ARG A 194 8.30 -16.75 -8.43
C ARG A 194 9.61 -16.26 -9.06
N ALA A 195 9.87 -14.96 -9.02
CA ALA A 195 11.10 -14.38 -9.56
C ALA A 195 12.37 -14.82 -8.79
N ILE A 196 12.27 -15.06 -7.48
CA ILE A 196 13.41 -15.50 -6.64
C ILE A 196 13.83 -16.95 -6.95
N VAL A 197 12.85 -17.83 -7.22
CA VAL A 197 13.10 -19.26 -7.46
C VAL A 197 13.30 -19.62 -8.92
N SER A 198 13.16 -18.64 -9.82
CA SER A 198 13.55 -18.77 -11.22
C SER A 198 15.04 -18.41 -11.41
#